data_AF-A0A1V5S9E8-F1
#
_entry.id   AF-A0A1V5S9E8-F1
#
_cell.length_a   1.000
_cell.length_b   1.000
_cell.length_c   1.000
_cell.angle_alpha   90.00
_cell.angle_beta   90.00
_cell.angle_gamma   90.00
#
_symmetry.space_group_name_H-M   'P 1'
#
loop_
_entity.id
_entity.type
_entity.pdbx_description
1 polymer ?
#
loop_
_entity_poly.entity_id
_entity_poly.type
_entity_poly.pdbx_seq_one_letter_code
_entity_poly.pdbx_strand_id
1 'polypeptide(L)'
;MTQEQLAEKLHVTRNAISKWETDKGIPNIDSLIELTKIFNTSLDSLFSNEEIALITLENKANIEYAKNLVYSIILVVVYALIGILIPHYSFKYDPTSGIVVFVILLPLSYTLLGIISVLIKVRWPYVVISSALALTPIYIYFDSLATIGLGFWGIVYLILYYASYFILSGIIKSSMIKSNPVRLKKYFLITSLVITLIYIVHTSIEAISLYNCFVCSAPWYTAVVINTLFYIVPLVISYTLFIHFNFKCKKKK
;
A
#
# COMPACT_ATOMS: atom_id res chain seq x y z
N MET A 1 8.10 -33.04 43.17
CA MET A 1 9.27 -33.35 42.33
C MET A 1 10.30 -32.27 42.57
N THR A 2 11.58 -32.61 42.77
CA THR A 2 12.66 -31.62 42.98
C THR A 2 13.26 -31.16 41.64
N GLN A 3 14.00 -30.03 41.64
CA GLN A 3 14.69 -29.53 40.43
C GLN A 3 15.70 -30.55 39.89
N GLU A 4 16.50 -31.18 40.75
CA GLU A 4 17.40 -32.28 40.37
C GLU A 4 16.66 -33.44 39.68
N GLN A 5 15.54 -33.90 40.26
CA GLN A 5 14.76 -35.01 39.70
C GLN A 5 14.12 -34.66 38.36
N LEU A 6 13.68 -33.41 38.19
CA LEU A 6 13.13 -32.93 36.93
C LEU A 6 14.22 -32.80 35.86
N ALA A 7 15.39 -32.29 36.24
CA ALA A 7 16.55 -32.17 35.36
C ALA A 7 17.01 -33.53 34.84
N GLU A 8 17.05 -34.54 35.70
CA GLU A 8 17.41 -35.92 35.36
C GLU A 8 16.41 -36.55 34.37
N LYS A 9 15.10 -36.34 34.59
CA LYS A 9 14.04 -36.82 33.69
C LYS A 9 14.01 -36.14 32.32
N LEU A 10 14.46 -34.88 32.26
CA LEU A 10 14.51 -34.07 31.02
C LEU A 10 15.89 -34.11 30.35
N HIS A 11 16.84 -34.85 30.92
CA HIS A 11 18.23 -34.90 30.45
C HIS A 11 18.89 -33.51 30.30
N VAL A 12 18.54 -32.57 31.19
CA VAL A 12 19.12 -31.22 31.25
C VAL A 12 19.83 -30.98 32.58
N THR A 13 20.57 -29.88 32.69
CA THR A 13 21.23 -29.52 33.96
C THR A 13 20.23 -28.92 34.95
N ARG A 14 20.42 -29.12 36.25
CA ARG A 14 19.64 -28.42 37.29
C ARG A 14 19.69 -26.90 37.14
N ASN A 15 20.82 -26.36 36.68
CA ASN A 15 20.95 -24.94 36.36
C ASN A 15 20.03 -24.49 35.20
N ALA A 16 19.74 -25.36 34.22
CA ALA A 16 18.78 -25.05 33.16
C ALA A 16 17.36 -24.94 33.73
N ILE A 17 16.94 -25.91 34.57
CA ILE A 17 15.64 -25.86 35.27
C ILE A 17 15.52 -24.59 36.12
N SER A 18 16.55 -24.26 36.90
CA SER A 18 16.57 -23.04 37.71
C SER A 18 16.46 -21.76 36.88
N LYS A 19 17.03 -21.73 35.68
CA LYS A 19 16.87 -20.60 34.75
C LYS A 19 15.45 -20.51 34.19
N TRP A 20 14.81 -21.64 33.89
CA TRP A 20 13.43 -21.68 33.40
C TRP A 20 12.43 -21.21 34.46
N GLU A 21 12.60 -21.65 35.71
CA GLU A 21 11.72 -21.25 36.83
C GLU A 21 11.92 -19.78 37.27
N THR A 22 12.99 -19.12 36.82
CA THR A 22 13.29 -17.71 37.18
C THR A 22 13.18 -16.75 36.00
N ASP A 23 12.54 -17.17 34.90
CA ASP A 23 12.39 -16.41 33.65
C ASP A 23 13.72 -15.95 33.01
N LYS A 24 14.84 -16.60 33.37
CA LYS A 24 16.19 -16.30 32.86
C LYS A 24 16.60 -17.20 31.69
N GLY A 25 15.68 -18.01 31.19
CA GLY A 25 15.87 -18.88 30.05
C GLY A 25 14.57 -19.58 29.69
N ILE A 26 14.46 -20.04 28.45
CA ILE A 26 13.27 -20.72 27.94
C ILE A 26 13.68 -22.15 27.54
N PRO A 27 12.90 -23.19 27.89
CA PRO A 27 13.15 -24.54 27.42
C PRO A 27 13.03 -24.64 25.90
N ASN A 28 13.78 -25.55 25.29
CA ASN A 28 13.59 -25.85 23.86
C ASN A 28 12.29 -26.64 23.63
N ILE A 29 11.91 -26.79 22.35
CA ILE A 29 10.69 -27.50 21.96
C ILE A 29 10.66 -28.94 22.50
N ASP A 30 11.78 -29.66 22.45
CA ASP A 30 11.85 -31.04 22.93
C ASP A 30 11.61 -31.12 24.45
N SER A 31 12.23 -30.24 25.23
CA SER A 31 12.02 -30.14 26.68
C SER A 31 10.59 -29.77 27.02
N LEU A 32 9.96 -28.87 26.24
CA LEU A 32 8.54 -28.51 26.41
C LEU A 32 7.62 -29.72 26.15
N ILE A 33 7.87 -30.48 25.09
CA ILE A 33 7.13 -31.71 24.79
C ILE A 33 7.32 -32.74 25.91
N GLU A 34 8.51 -32.84 26.49
CA GLU A 34 8.77 -33.78 27.56
C GLU A 34 8.15 -33.33 28.90
N LEU A 35 8.13 -32.01 29.18
CA LEU A 35 7.41 -31.40 30.28
C LEU A 35 5.90 -31.69 30.22
N THR A 36 5.28 -31.60 29.03
CA THR A 36 3.86 -31.95 28.87
C THR A 36 3.57 -33.41 29.23
N LYS A 37 4.48 -34.32 28.88
CA LYS A 37 4.39 -35.75 29.26
C LYS A 37 4.59 -35.98 30.75
N ILE A 38 5.60 -35.34 31.36
CA ILE A 38 5.94 -35.52 32.79
C ILE A 38 4.82 -35.00 33.68
N PHE A 39 4.23 -33.85 33.35
CA PHE A 39 3.17 -33.21 34.12
C PHE A 39 1.76 -33.59 33.66
N ASN A 40 1.65 -34.47 32.65
CA ASN A 40 0.39 -34.92 32.06
C ASN A 40 -0.56 -33.75 31.72
N THR A 41 0.00 -32.74 31.04
CA THR A 41 -0.67 -31.49 30.73
C THR A 41 -0.52 -31.18 29.25
N SER A 42 -1.32 -30.27 28.70
CA SER A 42 -1.17 -29.84 27.30
C SER A 42 -0.05 -28.81 27.14
N LEU A 43 0.50 -28.67 25.94
CA LEU A 43 1.51 -27.63 25.66
C LEU A 43 0.94 -26.24 25.96
N ASP A 44 -0.34 -26.02 25.65
CA ASP A 44 -1.03 -24.76 25.89
C ASP A 44 -1.08 -24.42 27.38
N SER A 45 -1.25 -25.40 28.26
CA SER A 45 -1.25 -25.20 29.72
C SER A 45 0.13 -24.96 30.34
N LEU A 46 1.22 -25.09 29.58
CA LEU A 46 2.55 -24.64 30.03
C LEU A 46 2.75 -23.14 29.84
N PHE A 47 1.90 -22.50 29.02
CA PHE A 47 1.91 -21.06 28.80
C PHE A 47 0.75 -20.41 29.55
N SER A 48 0.93 -19.17 29.97
CA SER A 48 -0.21 -18.39 30.46
C SER A 48 -1.19 -18.11 29.31
N ASN A 49 -2.49 -18.05 29.60
CA ASN A 49 -3.51 -17.64 28.62
C ASN A 49 -3.19 -16.27 28.01
N GLU A 50 -2.48 -15.41 28.74
CA GLU A 50 -2.01 -14.10 28.29
C GLU A 50 -0.87 -14.21 27.26
N GLU A 51 0.13 -15.06 27.49
CA GLU A 51 1.22 -15.31 26.53
C GLU A 51 0.71 -15.98 25.24
N ILE A 52 -0.17 -16.98 25.36
CA ILE A 52 -0.79 -17.63 24.21
C ILE A 52 -1.57 -16.61 23.39
N ALA A 53 -2.32 -15.72 24.04
CA ALA A 53 -3.05 -14.64 23.39
C ALA A 53 -2.11 -13.67 22.66
N LEU A 54 -0.99 -13.28 23.26
CA LEU A 54 -0.01 -12.41 22.63
C LEU A 54 0.62 -13.06 21.39
N ILE A 55 1.08 -14.30 21.50
CA ILE A 55 1.69 -15.07 20.40
C ILE A 55 0.68 -15.28 19.27
N THR A 56 -0.57 -15.63 19.58
CA THR A 56 -1.61 -15.81 18.55
C THR A 56 -2.01 -14.49 17.88
N LEU A 57 -2.02 -13.37 18.60
CA LEU A 57 -2.26 -12.05 18.02
C LEU A 57 -1.13 -11.62 17.09
N GLU A 58 0.13 -11.83 17.50
CA GLU A 58 1.31 -11.56 16.68
C GLU A 58 1.33 -12.43 15.42
N ASN A 59 1.12 -13.74 15.55
CA ASN A 59 1.05 -14.66 14.42
C ASN A 59 -0.09 -14.31 13.46
N LYS A 60 -1.29 -13.96 13.96
CA LYS A 60 -2.39 -13.47 13.12
C LYS A 60 -2.00 -12.20 12.36
N ALA A 61 -1.33 -11.26 13.02
CA ALA A 61 -0.89 -10.02 12.39
C ALA A 61 0.16 -10.25 11.29
N ASN A 62 1.09 -11.19 11.52
CA ASN A 62 2.13 -11.60 10.59
C ASN A 62 1.56 -12.35 9.38
N ILE A 63 0.63 -13.29 9.60
CA ILE A 63 -0.07 -14.00 8.51
C ILE A 63 -0.87 -13.01 7.66
N GLU A 64 -1.59 -12.08 8.30
CA GLU A 64 -2.33 -11.05 7.59
C GLU A 64 -1.37 -10.11 6.82
N TYR A 65 -0.19 -9.82 7.36
CA TYR A 65 0.85 -9.07 6.64
C TYR A 65 1.32 -9.81 5.39
N ALA A 66 1.71 -11.08 5.52
CA ALA A 66 2.18 -11.90 4.42
C ALA A 66 1.14 -12.05 3.31
N LYS A 67 -0.12 -12.33 3.67
CA LYS A 67 -1.24 -12.39 2.70
C LYS A 67 -1.36 -11.09 1.90
N ASN A 68 -1.32 -9.95 2.59
CA ASN A 68 -1.41 -8.67 1.93
C ASN A 68 -0.22 -8.40 1.01
N LEU A 69 1.01 -8.74 1.42
CA LEU A 69 2.20 -8.63 0.56
C LEU A 69 2.04 -9.46 -0.72
N VAL A 70 1.56 -10.70 -0.62
CA VAL A 70 1.34 -11.58 -1.77
C VAL A 70 0.29 -11.01 -2.73
N TYR A 71 -0.89 -10.63 -2.24
CA TYR A 71 -1.94 -10.02 -3.07
C TYR A 71 -1.45 -8.80 -3.84
N SER A 72 -0.54 -8.08 -3.21
CA SER A 72 -0.02 -6.84 -3.73
C SER A 72 1.01 -7.02 -4.83
N ILE A 73 1.88 -8.01 -4.68
CA ILE A 73 2.80 -8.44 -5.73
C ILE A 73 1.98 -8.92 -6.94
N ILE A 74 0.96 -9.75 -6.71
CA ILE A 74 0.07 -10.23 -7.78
C ILE A 74 -0.58 -9.05 -8.50
N LEU A 75 -1.12 -8.08 -7.77
CA LEU A 75 -1.79 -6.91 -8.35
C LEU A 75 -0.83 -6.04 -9.17
N VAL A 76 0.40 -5.82 -8.69
CA VAL A 76 1.45 -5.08 -9.43
C VAL A 76 1.81 -5.81 -10.73
N VAL A 77 2.00 -7.13 -10.68
CA VAL A 77 2.33 -7.93 -11.86
C VAL A 77 1.19 -7.88 -12.89
N VAL A 78 -0.06 -8.05 -12.43
CA VAL A 78 -1.24 -7.96 -13.30
C VAL A 78 -1.32 -6.60 -13.99
N TYR A 79 -1.14 -5.51 -13.25
CA TYR A 79 -1.14 -4.17 -13.84
C TYR A 79 0.00 -3.96 -14.82
N ALA A 80 1.22 -4.40 -14.50
CA ALA A 80 2.35 -4.28 -15.42
C ALA A 80 2.07 -5.03 -16.73
N LEU A 81 1.49 -6.24 -16.66
CA LEU A 81 1.12 -7.02 -17.84
C LEU A 81 0.03 -6.32 -18.65
N ILE A 82 -1.03 -5.82 -18.02
CA ILE A 82 -2.12 -5.08 -18.68
C ILE A 82 -1.56 -3.81 -19.35
N GLY A 83 -0.71 -3.06 -18.65
CA GLY A 83 -0.10 -1.83 -19.13
C GLY A 83 0.90 -1.99 -20.27
N ILE A 84 1.44 -3.20 -20.46
CA ILE A 84 2.37 -3.51 -21.57
C ILE A 84 1.62 -4.17 -22.73
N LEU A 85 0.85 -5.22 -22.45
CA LEU A 85 0.24 -6.05 -23.48
C LEU A 85 -0.88 -5.32 -24.21
N ILE A 86 -1.80 -4.70 -23.47
CA ILE A 86 -2.98 -4.07 -24.07
C ILE A 86 -2.57 -2.93 -25.04
N PRO A 87 -1.66 -2.01 -24.68
CA PRO A 87 -1.20 -0.98 -25.62
C PRO A 87 -0.47 -1.59 -26.81
N HIS A 88 0.42 -2.56 -26.57
CA HIS A 88 1.17 -3.21 -27.65
C HIS A 88 0.25 -3.79 -28.73
N TYR A 89 -0.80 -4.52 -28.35
CA TYR A 89 -1.77 -5.06 -29.29
C TYR A 89 -2.63 -3.97 -29.94
N SER A 90 -3.04 -2.95 -29.18
CA SER A 90 -3.91 -1.87 -29.69
C SER A 90 -3.19 -1.02 -30.74
N PHE A 91 -1.94 -0.63 -30.49
CA PHE A 91 -1.12 0.13 -31.44
C PHE A 91 -0.78 -0.66 -32.71
N LYS A 92 -0.67 -1.99 -32.61
CA LYS A 92 -0.45 -2.86 -33.78
C LYS A 92 -1.68 -2.92 -34.70
N TYR A 93 -2.89 -2.84 -34.14
CA TYR A 93 -4.13 -2.92 -34.90
C TYR A 93 -4.49 -1.60 -35.58
N ASP A 94 -4.56 -0.52 -34.79
CA ASP A 94 -4.83 0.82 -35.29
C ASP A 94 -4.23 1.88 -34.34
N PRO A 95 -3.40 2.83 -34.81
CA PRO A 95 -2.77 3.84 -33.97
C PRO A 95 -3.77 4.67 -33.14
N THR A 96 -4.93 5.00 -33.72
CA THR A 96 -5.98 5.78 -33.05
C THR A 96 -6.60 5.00 -31.89
N SER A 97 -6.91 3.72 -32.11
CA SER A 97 -7.38 2.81 -31.06
C SER A 97 -6.36 2.64 -29.93
N GLY A 98 -5.07 2.57 -30.27
CA GLY A 98 -3.96 2.53 -29.31
C GLY A 98 -3.96 3.74 -28.38
N ILE A 99 -4.13 4.94 -28.93
CA ILE A 99 -4.20 6.18 -28.16
C ILE A 99 -5.40 6.17 -27.20
N VAL A 100 -6.60 5.78 -27.67
CA VAL A 100 -7.81 5.74 -26.82
C VAL A 100 -7.65 4.76 -25.66
N VAL A 101 -7.15 3.56 -25.95
CA VAL A 101 -6.93 2.52 -24.95
C VAL A 101 -5.91 2.98 -23.90
N PHE A 102 -4.84 3.63 -24.35
CA PHE A 102 -3.73 4.05 -23.50
C PHE A 102 -4.04 5.28 -22.64
N VAL A 103 -4.71 6.28 -23.22
CA VAL A 103 -4.99 7.56 -22.56
C VAL A 103 -6.25 7.48 -21.70
N ILE A 104 -7.24 6.64 -22.07
CA ILE A 104 -8.56 6.67 -21.41
C ILE A 104 -8.85 5.35 -20.68
N LEU A 105 -8.85 4.22 -21.41
CA LEU A 105 -9.33 2.94 -20.86
C LEU A 105 -8.39 2.36 -19.81
N LEU A 106 -7.08 2.45 -20.01
CA LEU A 106 -6.07 1.99 -19.05
C LEU A 106 -6.16 2.75 -17.72
N PRO A 107 -6.10 4.10 -17.68
CA PRO A 107 -6.30 4.85 -16.44
C PRO A 107 -7.63 4.56 -15.75
N LEU A 108 -8.74 4.42 -16.51
CA LEU A 108 -10.03 4.04 -15.94
C LEU A 108 -10.01 2.64 -15.32
N SER A 109 -9.38 1.66 -15.97
CA SER A 109 -9.26 0.30 -15.41
C SER A 109 -8.43 0.27 -14.13
N TYR A 110 -7.35 1.06 -14.06
CA TYR A 110 -6.49 1.16 -12.88
C TYR A 110 -7.16 1.88 -11.73
N THR A 111 -7.93 2.93 -12.00
CA THR A 111 -8.72 3.62 -10.96
C THR A 111 -9.82 2.71 -10.42
N LEU A 112 -10.52 1.96 -11.27
CA LEU A 112 -11.54 0.99 -10.85
C LEU A 112 -10.95 -0.13 -9.99
N LEU A 113 -9.82 -0.71 -10.39
CA LEU A 113 -9.15 -1.75 -9.61
C LEU A 113 -8.55 -1.19 -8.30
N GLY A 114 -8.07 0.05 -8.30
CA GLY A 114 -7.73 0.80 -7.09
C GLY A 114 -8.92 0.92 -6.13
N ILE A 115 -10.11 1.28 -6.62
CA ILE A 115 -11.34 1.34 -5.82
C ILE A 115 -11.72 -0.05 -5.29
N ILE A 116 -11.68 -1.09 -6.12
CA ILE A 116 -11.99 -2.48 -5.71
C ILE A 116 -11.04 -2.95 -4.60
N SER A 117 -9.74 -2.63 -4.69
CA SER A 117 -8.76 -3.00 -3.68
C SER A 117 -9.06 -2.38 -2.29
N VAL A 118 -9.67 -1.20 -2.28
CA VAL A 118 -10.11 -0.50 -1.07
C VAL A 118 -11.33 -1.19 -0.47
N LEU A 119 -12.27 -1.63 -1.32
CA LEU A 119 -13.46 -2.37 -0.89
C LEU A 119 -13.09 -3.74 -0.29
N ILE A 120 -12.09 -4.41 -0.86
CA ILE A 120 -11.60 -5.72 -0.39
C ILE A 120 -10.73 -5.60 0.88
N LYS A 121 -10.44 -4.38 1.35
CA LYS A 121 -9.58 -4.10 2.53
C LYS A 121 -8.15 -4.65 2.39
N VAL A 122 -7.61 -4.72 1.17
CA VAL A 122 -6.19 -5.06 0.95
C VAL A 122 -5.31 -3.96 1.60
N ARG A 123 -4.20 -4.35 2.26
CA ARG A 123 -3.36 -3.36 2.98
C ARG A 123 -2.73 -2.32 2.05
N TRP A 124 -2.55 -1.16 2.65
CA TRP A 124 -2.48 0.20 2.08
C TRP A 124 -1.27 0.61 1.23
N PRO A 125 -0.04 0.12 1.49
CA PRO A 125 1.13 0.52 0.70
C PRO A 125 1.00 0.11 -0.76
N TYR A 126 0.32 -1.00 -0.98
CA TYR A 126 0.37 -1.71 -2.23
C TYR A 126 -0.62 -1.20 -3.26
N VAL A 127 -1.78 -0.70 -2.82
CA VAL A 127 -2.74 -0.01 -3.68
C VAL A 127 -2.11 1.24 -4.29
N VAL A 128 -1.31 1.97 -3.50
CA VAL A 128 -0.66 3.20 -3.95
C VAL A 128 0.55 2.94 -4.84
N ILE A 129 1.39 1.96 -4.49
CA ILE A 129 2.53 1.56 -5.33
C ILE A 129 2.03 1.03 -6.67
N SER A 130 0.97 0.23 -6.67
CA SER A 130 0.42 -0.39 -7.87
C SER A 130 -0.27 0.62 -8.81
N SER A 131 -1.01 1.60 -8.28
CA SER A 131 -1.58 2.70 -9.07
C SER A 131 -0.53 3.69 -9.60
N ALA A 132 0.61 3.83 -8.93
CA ALA A 132 1.75 4.62 -9.42
C ALA A 132 2.50 3.91 -10.55
N LEU A 133 2.80 2.63 -10.37
CA LEU A 133 3.44 1.79 -11.39
C LEU A 133 2.54 1.67 -12.63
N ALA A 134 1.24 1.65 -12.45
CA ALA A 134 0.28 1.64 -13.56
C ALA A 134 0.38 2.87 -14.50
N LEU A 135 0.86 4.02 -14.00
CA LEU A 135 1.08 5.23 -14.81
C LEU A 135 2.48 5.25 -15.47
N THR A 136 3.43 4.44 -15.00
CA THR A 136 4.81 4.45 -15.57
C THR A 136 4.90 4.12 -17.05
N PRO A 137 4.16 3.13 -17.62
CA PRO A 137 4.16 2.91 -19.06
C PRO A 137 3.66 4.13 -19.84
N ILE A 138 2.65 4.83 -19.30
CA ILE A 138 2.08 6.06 -19.88
C ILE A 138 3.14 7.15 -19.97
N TYR A 139 3.91 7.34 -18.89
CA TYR A 139 5.00 8.31 -18.87
C TYR A 139 6.14 7.94 -19.82
N ILE A 140 6.57 6.68 -19.85
CA ILE A 140 7.67 6.22 -20.74
C ILE A 140 7.29 6.39 -22.21
N TYR A 141 6.04 6.09 -22.58
CA TYR A 141 5.57 6.26 -23.95
C TYR A 141 5.48 7.74 -24.37
N PHE A 142 4.94 8.61 -23.51
CA PHE A 142 4.94 10.05 -23.77
C PHE A 142 6.36 10.64 -23.86
N ASP A 143 7.31 10.13 -23.08
CA ASP A 143 8.73 10.49 -23.19
C ASP A 143 9.33 10.06 -24.53
N SER A 144 8.97 8.87 -25.01
CA SER A 144 9.47 8.32 -26.28
C SER A 144 8.91 9.01 -27.54
N LEU A 145 7.76 9.70 -27.42
CA LEU A 145 7.11 10.42 -28.53
C LEU A 145 7.32 11.94 -28.52
N ALA A 146 7.63 12.52 -27.36
CA ALA A 146 7.73 13.97 -27.23
C ALA A 146 9.16 14.47 -27.51
N THR A 147 9.36 15.14 -28.65
CA THR A 147 10.53 16.00 -28.92
C THR A 147 10.65 17.21 -27.97
N ILE A 148 9.72 17.37 -27.00
CA ILE A 148 9.48 18.57 -26.20
C ILE A 148 9.73 18.35 -24.68
N GLY A 149 10.19 17.16 -24.25
CA GLY A 149 10.57 16.94 -22.84
C GLY A 149 9.41 16.80 -21.84
N LEU A 150 8.20 16.49 -22.33
CA LEU A 150 7.02 16.19 -21.51
C LEU A 150 7.17 14.92 -20.65
N GLY A 151 7.95 13.93 -21.09
CA GLY A 151 8.15 12.72 -20.29
C GLY A 151 9.09 12.90 -19.10
N PHE A 152 10.04 13.85 -19.15
CA PHE A 152 10.77 14.31 -17.97
C PHE A 152 9.83 14.81 -16.87
N TRP A 153 8.85 15.64 -17.24
CA TRP A 153 7.82 16.09 -16.31
C TRP A 153 6.99 14.93 -15.77
N GLY A 154 6.71 13.94 -16.61
CA GLY A 154 6.04 12.70 -16.19
C GLY A 154 6.77 11.92 -15.09
N ILE A 155 8.08 11.74 -15.24
CA ILE A 155 8.95 11.11 -14.23
C ILE A 155 9.01 11.98 -12.97
N VAL A 156 9.12 13.31 -13.12
CA VAL A 156 9.08 14.25 -11.99
C VAL A 156 7.75 14.15 -11.24
N TYR A 157 6.62 14.07 -11.95
CA TYR A 157 5.30 13.85 -11.35
C TYR A 157 5.21 12.53 -10.62
N LEU A 158 5.80 11.45 -11.16
CA LEU A 158 5.89 10.15 -10.49
C LEU A 158 6.71 10.22 -9.19
N ILE A 159 7.86 10.90 -9.20
CA ILE A 159 8.71 11.09 -8.03
C ILE A 159 7.99 11.93 -6.97
N LEU A 160 7.41 13.06 -7.38
CA LEU A 160 6.62 13.93 -6.50
C LEU A 160 5.40 13.19 -5.94
N TYR A 161 4.78 12.33 -6.73
CA TYR A 161 3.70 11.46 -6.29
C TYR A 161 4.15 10.52 -5.17
N TYR A 162 5.26 9.78 -5.35
CA TYR A 162 5.78 8.87 -4.31
C TYR A 162 6.17 9.65 -3.06
N ALA A 163 6.86 10.77 -3.21
CA ALA A 163 7.25 11.64 -2.11
C ALA A 163 6.02 12.14 -1.32
N SER A 164 4.99 12.61 -2.02
CA SER A 164 3.75 13.10 -1.39
C SER A 164 3.05 12.01 -0.58
N TYR A 165 3.02 10.77 -1.09
CA TYR A 165 2.44 9.63 -0.40
C TYR A 165 3.20 9.30 0.90
N PHE A 166 4.52 9.16 0.83
CA PHE A 166 5.34 8.81 2.00
C PHE A 166 5.28 9.91 3.07
N ILE A 167 5.33 11.18 2.65
CA ILE A 167 5.19 12.34 3.54
C ILE A 167 3.81 12.32 4.20
N LEU A 168 2.72 12.19 3.43
CA LEU A 168 1.37 12.21 3.98
C LEU A 168 1.11 11.01 4.90
N SER A 169 1.56 9.82 4.52
CA SER A 169 1.50 8.61 5.33
C SER A 169 2.28 8.77 6.64
N GLY A 170 3.48 9.35 6.58
CA GLY A 170 4.31 9.66 7.75
C GLY A 170 3.64 10.68 8.69
N ILE A 171 3.13 11.79 8.15
CA ILE A 171 2.41 12.83 8.91
C ILE A 171 1.15 12.25 9.56
N ILE A 172 0.37 11.46 8.82
CA ILE A 172 -0.84 10.83 9.36
C ILE A 172 -0.46 9.82 10.45
N LYS A 173 0.56 8.97 10.23
CA LYS A 173 1.03 8.00 11.24
C LYS A 173 1.54 8.69 12.52
N SER A 174 2.31 9.76 12.39
CA SER A 174 2.84 10.56 13.51
C SER A 174 1.73 11.32 14.25
N SER A 175 0.78 11.93 13.52
CA SER A 175 -0.34 12.66 14.13
C SER A 175 -1.45 11.77 14.72
N MET A 176 -1.55 10.51 14.25
CA MET A 176 -2.51 9.50 14.71
C MET A 176 -2.15 8.83 16.04
N ILE A 177 -0.99 9.17 16.64
CA ILE A 177 -0.62 8.71 17.99
C ILE A 177 -1.70 9.09 19.04
N LYS A 178 -2.57 10.09 18.75
CA LYS A 178 -3.69 10.52 19.61
C LYS A 178 -5.12 10.18 19.14
N SER A 179 -5.33 9.27 18.17
CA SER A 179 -6.65 8.71 17.77
C SER A 179 -7.85 9.68 17.72
N ASN A 180 -7.79 10.78 16.94
CA ASN A 180 -8.93 11.70 16.79
C ASN A 180 -9.49 11.73 15.34
N PRO A 181 -10.69 11.17 15.08
CA PRO A 181 -11.29 11.12 13.74
C PRO A 181 -11.60 12.50 13.15
N VAL A 182 -11.80 13.54 13.99
CA VAL A 182 -12.06 14.91 13.53
C VAL A 182 -10.82 15.50 12.86
N ARG A 183 -9.63 15.26 13.42
CA ARG A 183 -8.36 15.71 12.84
C ARG A 183 -8.10 15.04 11.50
N LEU A 184 -8.36 13.73 11.41
CA LEU A 184 -8.21 12.97 10.17
C LEU A 184 -9.10 13.54 9.04
N LYS A 185 -10.36 13.86 9.33
CA LYS A 185 -11.27 14.50 8.38
C LYS A 185 -10.74 15.86 7.91
N LYS A 186 -10.15 16.66 8.80
CA LYS A 186 -9.55 17.95 8.47
C LYS A 186 -8.34 17.80 7.54
N TYR A 187 -7.45 16.85 7.79
CA TYR A 187 -6.31 16.57 6.91
C TYR A 187 -6.75 16.09 5.52
N PHE A 188 -7.75 15.21 5.45
CA PHE A 188 -8.34 14.78 4.18
C PHE A 188 -8.91 15.96 3.38
N LEU A 189 -9.72 16.81 4.03
CA LEU A 189 -10.29 18.01 3.39
C LEU A 189 -9.21 18.96 2.87
N ILE A 190 -8.18 19.24 3.68
CA ILE A 190 -7.09 20.14 3.28
C ILE A 190 -6.31 19.57 2.09
N THR A 191 -5.96 18.28 2.15
CA THR A 191 -5.21 17.65 1.04
C THR A 191 -6.01 17.59 -0.24
N SER A 192 -7.29 17.22 -0.17
CA SER A 192 -8.19 17.23 -1.33
C SER A 192 -8.35 18.63 -1.90
N LEU A 193 -8.50 19.66 -1.07
CA LEU A 193 -8.60 21.05 -1.51
C LEU A 193 -7.32 21.50 -2.24
N VAL A 194 -6.14 21.20 -1.69
CA VAL A 194 -4.85 21.55 -2.30
C VAL A 194 -4.67 20.87 -3.66
N ILE A 195 -4.98 19.56 -3.75
CA ILE A 195 -4.89 18.81 -5.01
C ILE A 195 -5.82 19.42 -6.07
N THR A 196 -7.06 19.73 -5.71
CA THR A 196 -8.03 20.34 -6.62
C THR A 196 -7.61 21.75 -7.05
N LEU A 197 -7.02 22.54 -6.16
CA LEU A 197 -6.51 23.88 -6.49
C LEU A 197 -5.36 23.80 -7.51
N ILE A 198 -4.40 22.90 -7.27
CA ILE A 198 -3.29 22.67 -8.20
C ILE A 198 -3.81 22.20 -9.56
N TYR A 199 -4.78 21.27 -9.58
CA TYR A 199 -5.44 20.82 -10.80
C TYR A 199 -6.02 21.98 -11.61
N ILE A 200 -6.81 22.85 -10.95
CA ILE A 200 -7.45 24.00 -11.62
C ILE A 200 -6.40 24.93 -12.20
N VAL A 201 -5.38 25.30 -11.41
CA VAL A 201 -4.33 26.23 -11.84
C VAL A 201 -3.52 25.66 -13.01
N HIS A 202 -3.04 24.43 -12.86
CA HIS A 202 -2.22 23.77 -13.89
C HIS A 202 -2.99 23.60 -15.20
N THR A 203 -4.22 23.07 -15.13
CA THR A 203 -5.07 22.88 -16.31
C THR A 203 -5.44 24.18 -16.98
N SER A 204 -5.67 25.25 -16.21
CA SER A 204 -5.99 26.58 -16.76
C SER A 204 -4.80 27.19 -17.50
N ILE A 205 -3.58 27.10 -16.93
CA ILE A 205 -2.36 27.61 -17.57
C ILE A 205 -2.10 26.87 -18.88
N GLU A 206 -2.20 25.55 -18.87
CA GLU A 206 -1.92 24.71 -20.03
C GLU A 206 -2.97 24.88 -21.13
N ALA A 207 -4.25 25.02 -20.76
CA ALA A 207 -5.33 25.32 -21.71
C ALA A 207 -5.14 26.71 -22.37
N ILE A 208 -4.75 27.74 -21.62
CA ILE A 208 -4.45 29.07 -22.15
C ILE A 208 -3.24 29.00 -23.10
N SER A 209 -2.21 28.23 -22.74
CA SER A 209 -1.02 28.04 -23.58
C SER A 209 -1.36 27.37 -24.91
N LEU A 210 -2.18 26.32 -24.90
CA LEU A 210 -2.63 25.62 -26.11
C LEU A 210 -3.59 26.47 -26.95
N TYR A 211 -4.47 27.25 -26.32
CA TYR A 211 -5.38 28.16 -27.03
C TYR A 211 -4.62 29.25 -27.81
N ASN A 212 -3.54 29.79 -27.23
CA ASN A 212 -2.72 30.83 -27.85
C ASN A 212 -1.65 30.28 -28.80
N CYS A 213 -1.55 28.95 -28.96
CA CYS A 213 -0.52 28.34 -29.78
C CYS A 213 -0.93 28.25 -31.25
N PHE A 214 -0.23 28.98 -32.12
CA PHE A 214 -0.53 29.05 -33.55
C PHE A 214 -0.16 27.78 -34.35
N VAL A 215 0.72 26.93 -33.82
CA VAL A 215 1.31 25.77 -34.54
C VAL A 215 1.05 24.44 -33.80
N CYS A 216 0.34 24.45 -32.68
CA CYS A 216 0.12 23.24 -31.90
C CYS A 216 -0.90 22.33 -32.60
N SER A 217 -0.53 21.06 -32.78
CA SER A 217 -1.39 20.00 -33.33
C SER A 217 -2.43 19.48 -32.32
N ALA A 218 -2.30 19.82 -31.03
CA ALA A 218 -3.17 19.35 -29.96
C ALA A 218 -4.21 20.42 -29.56
N PRO A 219 -5.51 20.10 -29.53
CA PRO A 219 -6.56 20.98 -29.06
C PRO A 219 -6.46 21.28 -27.55
N TRP A 220 -6.85 22.48 -27.10
CA TRP A 220 -6.82 22.84 -25.67
C TRP A 220 -7.57 21.87 -24.74
N TYR A 221 -8.63 21.22 -25.23
CA TYR A 221 -9.41 20.25 -24.44
C TYR A 221 -8.66 18.95 -24.16
N THR A 222 -7.60 18.61 -24.90
CA THR A 222 -6.81 17.41 -24.61
C THR A 222 -6.03 17.56 -23.31
N ALA A 223 -5.53 18.76 -23.01
CA ALA A 223 -4.89 19.05 -21.72
C ALA A 223 -5.87 18.89 -20.55
N VAL A 224 -7.14 19.31 -20.73
CA VAL A 224 -8.18 19.13 -19.70
C VAL A 224 -8.42 17.66 -19.41
N VAL A 225 -8.58 16.82 -20.44
CA VAL A 225 -8.83 15.38 -20.27
C VAL A 225 -7.63 14.71 -19.61
N ILE A 226 -6.41 14.97 -20.10
CA ILE A 226 -5.18 14.37 -19.59
C ILE A 226 -4.95 14.78 -18.13
N ASN A 227 -5.07 16.06 -17.81
CA ASN A 227 -4.90 16.53 -16.43
C ASN A 227 -6.00 16.00 -15.50
N THR A 228 -7.25 15.93 -15.95
CA THR A 228 -8.32 15.36 -15.12
C THR A 228 -7.97 13.93 -14.68
N LEU A 229 -7.47 13.12 -15.61
CA LEU A 229 -7.04 11.76 -15.32
C LEU A 229 -5.85 11.73 -14.34
N PHE A 230 -4.89 12.64 -14.47
CA PHE A 230 -3.76 12.75 -13.56
C PHE A 230 -4.15 13.13 -12.13
N TYR A 231 -5.01 14.13 -11.96
CA TYR A 231 -5.36 14.66 -10.64
C TYR A 231 -6.46 13.87 -9.92
N ILE A 232 -7.19 13.01 -10.62
CA ILE A 232 -8.09 12.02 -9.99
C ILE A 232 -7.31 11.05 -9.10
N VAL A 233 -6.12 10.63 -9.51
CA VAL A 233 -5.32 9.64 -8.79
C VAL A 233 -4.95 10.10 -7.36
N PRO A 234 -4.34 11.28 -7.13
CA PRO A 234 -4.05 11.76 -5.78
C PRO A 234 -5.31 12.03 -4.94
N LEU A 235 -6.44 12.40 -5.56
CA LEU A 235 -7.72 12.51 -4.84
C LEU A 235 -8.22 11.16 -4.34
N VAL A 236 -8.16 10.11 -5.17
CA VAL A 236 -8.49 8.73 -4.79
C VAL A 236 -7.57 8.28 -3.66
N ILE A 237 -6.28 8.59 -3.69
CA ILE A 237 -5.33 8.23 -2.63
C ILE A 237 -5.67 8.93 -1.31
N SER A 238 -5.95 10.22 -1.37
CA SER A 238 -6.33 10.97 -0.17
C SER A 238 -7.61 10.38 0.46
N TYR A 239 -8.62 10.10 -0.38
CA TYR A 239 -9.90 9.56 0.07
C TYR A 239 -9.77 8.16 0.65
N THR A 240 -8.98 7.34 0.00
CA THR A 240 -8.67 6.01 0.49
C THR A 240 -7.94 6.16 1.84
N LEU A 241 -6.83 6.90 1.95
CA LEU A 241 -6.07 7.03 3.20
C LEU A 241 -6.96 7.46 4.37
N PHE A 242 -7.91 8.37 4.12
CA PHE A 242 -8.94 8.75 5.08
C PHE A 242 -9.75 7.54 5.58
N ILE A 243 -10.25 6.69 4.68
CA ILE A 243 -10.98 5.46 5.04
C ILE A 243 -10.12 4.53 5.90
N HIS A 244 -8.84 4.29 5.54
CA HIS A 244 -7.95 3.40 6.29
C HIS A 244 -7.92 3.73 7.77
N PHE A 245 -7.57 4.99 8.02
CA PHE A 245 -7.21 5.48 9.32
C PHE A 245 -8.47 5.72 10.14
N ASN A 246 -9.59 6.07 9.50
CA ASN A 246 -10.88 6.15 10.15
C ASN A 246 -11.33 4.78 10.70
N PHE A 247 -11.16 3.69 9.92
CA PHE A 247 -11.41 2.32 10.42
C PHE A 247 -10.48 1.93 11.56
N LYS A 248 -9.18 2.28 11.47
CA LYS A 248 -8.20 1.97 12.51
C LYS A 248 -8.48 2.74 13.82
N CYS A 249 -8.96 3.97 13.72
CA CYS A 249 -9.44 4.77 14.85
C CYS A 249 -10.70 4.15 15.49
N LYS A 250 -11.64 3.63 14.70
CA LYS A 250 -12.85 2.97 15.23
C LYS A 250 -12.54 1.67 15.99
N LYS A 251 -11.52 0.91 15.57
CA LYS A 251 -11.11 -0.34 16.27
C LYS A 251 -10.37 -0.11 17.60
N LYS A 252 -9.90 1.11 17.88
CA LYS A 252 -9.19 1.47 19.12
C LYS A 252 -10.11 2.06 20.20
N LYS A 253 -11.39 2.27 19.90
CA LYS A 253 -12.43 2.66 20.86
C LYS A 253 -13.24 1.44 21.23
#